data_AF-A0A7W1VVI3-F1
#
_entry.id   AF-A0A7W1VVI3-F1
#
_cell.length_a   1.000
_cell.length_b   1.000
_cell.length_c   1.000
_cell.angle_alpha   90.00
_cell.angle_beta   90.00
_cell.angle_gamma   90.00
#
_symmetry.space_group_name_H-M   'P 1'
#
loop_
_entity.id
_entity.type
_entity.pdbx_description
1 polymer ?
#
loop_
_entity_poly.entity_id
_entity_poly.type
_entity_poly.pdbx_seq_one_letter_code
_entity_poly.pdbx_strand_id
1 'polypeptide(L)'
;MLPKKSILRYLIVAEISLITSSVVADLVLEHTLPTEIQHYISRSAETPITSLEAVGLGLGILLLLLMLIAWVGLWRLWKPARLLYTLCWLFGVPLFLLLDSAVYYTPLGAALSEYAILSAGMILGLLYFSDLSSNFSIAEPATAPNDGPAASHDNLNAPGRPLSVS
;
A
#
# COMPACT_ATOMS: atom_id res chain seq x y z
N MET A 1 5.60 -5.44 -25.78
CA MET A 1 5.11 -5.59 -24.40
C MET A 1 5.88 -4.63 -23.51
N LEU A 2 5.23 -3.62 -22.92
CA LEU A 2 5.89 -2.70 -21.99
C LEU A 2 6.32 -3.47 -20.72
N PRO A 3 7.51 -3.22 -20.18
CA PRO A 3 7.95 -3.88 -18.95
C PRO A 3 6.99 -3.54 -17.81
N LYS A 4 6.43 -4.56 -17.16
CA LYS A 4 5.42 -4.45 -16.08
C LYS A 4 5.85 -3.49 -14.95
N LYS A 5 7.16 -3.38 -14.69
CA LYS A 5 7.77 -2.43 -13.74
C LYS A 5 7.54 -0.97 -14.12
N SER A 6 7.56 -0.65 -15.42
CA SER A 6 7.31 0.71 -15.91
C SER A 6 5.84 1.08 -15.80
N ILE A 7 4.92 0.13 -16.01
CA ILE A 7 3.48 0.35 -15.83
C ILE A 7 3.16 0.75 -14.38
N LEU A 8 3.73 0.03 -13.40
CA LEU A 8 3.57 0.38 -11.98
C LEU A 8 4.06 1.80 -11.69
N ARG A 9 5.24 2.17 -12.21
CA ARG A 9 5.80 3.53 -12.03
C ARG A 9 4.92 4.61 -12.65
N TYR A 10 4.41 4.37 -13.87
CA TYR A 10 3.48 5.30 -14.52
C TYR A 10 2.18 5.44 -13.73
N LEU A 11 1.64 4.35 -13.17
CA LEU A 11 0.45 4.42 -12.32
C LEU A 11 0.68 5.23 -11.05
N ILE A 12 1.81 5.03 -10.36
CA ILE A 12 2.14 5.80 -9.14
C ILE A 12 2.29 7.29 -9.48
N VAL A 13 2.99 7.62 -10.56
CA VAL A 13 3.14 9.02 -11.00
C VAL A 13 1.78 9.62 -11.39
N ALA A 14 0.94 8.85 -12.08
CA ALA A 14 -0.41 9.27 -12.43
C ALA A 14 -1.28 9.52 -11.18
N GLU A 15 -1.25 8.61 -10.20
CA GLU A 15 -1.95 8.75 -8.92
C GLU A 15 -1.51 10.03 -8.19
N ILE A 16 -0.19 10.25 -8.04
CA ILE A 16 0.35 11.47 -7.41
C ILE A 16 -0.11 12.73 -8.16
N SER A 17 -0.07 12.68 -9.50
CA SER A 17 -0.50 13.82 -10.32
C SER A 17 -2.00 14.10 -10.20
N LEU A 18 -2.83 13.05 -10.11
CA LEU A 18 -4.28 13.16 -9.91
C LEU A 18 -4.60 13.76 -8.55
N ILE A 19 -3.97 13.26 -7.49
CA ILE A 19 -4.16 13.78 -6.12
C ILE A 19 -3.74 15.24 -6.05
N THR A 20 -2.56 15.57 -6.58
CA THR A 20 -2.05 16.95 -6.59
C THR A 20 -2.96 17.87 -7.40
N SER A 21 -3.42 17.41 -8.56
CA SER A 21 -4.36 18.17 -9.41
C SER A 21 -5.71 18.36 -8.72
N SER A 22 -6.19 17.37 -7.95
CA SER A 22 -7.41 17.50 -7.15
C SER A 22 -7.29 18.60 -6.12
N VAL A 23 -6.20 18.60 -5.33
CA VAL A 23 -5.97 19.62 -4.30
C VAL A 23 -5.87 21.02 -4.93
N VAL A 24 -5.13 21.15 -6.04
CA VAL A 24 -5.02 22.43 -6.76
C VAL A 24 -6.37 22.85 -7.33
N ALA A 25 -7.14 21.92 -7.89
CA ALA A 25 -8.46 22.20 -8.41
C ALA A 25 -9.38 22.71 -7.31
N ASP A 26 -9.41 22.06 -6.14
CA ASP A 26 -10.23 22.50 -5.01
C ASP A 26 -9.84 23.91 -4.55
N LEU A 27 -8.54 24.21 -4.42
CA LEU A 27 -8.06 25.55 -4.02
C LEU A 27 -8.38 26.65 -5.05
N VAL A 28 -8.26 26.35 -6.34
CA VAL A 28 -8.54 27.33 -7.40
C VAL A 28 -10.04 27.51 -7.57
N LEU A 29 -10.81 26.42 -7.54
CA LEU A 29 -12.25 26.48 -7.75
C LEU A 29 -12.98 27.05 -6.54
N GLU A 30 -12.39 27.04 -5.34
CA GLU A 30 -12.96 27.64 -4.13
C GLU A 30 -13.44 29.09 -4.38
N HIS A 31 -12.64 29.87 -5.10
CA HIS A 31 -12.99 31.25 -5.47
C HIS A 31 -14.14 31.37 -6.48
N THR A 32 -14.38 30.32 -7.27
CA THR A 32 -15.50 30.26 -8.21
C THR A 32 -16.79 29.69 -7.60
N LEU A 33 -16.79 29.26 -6.33
CA LEU A 33 -18.04 28.83 -5.69
C LEU A 33 -19.00 30.02 -5.52
N PRO A 34 -20.32 29.80 -5.64
CA PRO A 34 -21.34 30.80 -5.31
C PRO A 34 -21.16 31.36 -3.90
N THR A 35 -21.45 32.65 -3.72
CA THR A 35 -21.27 33.40 -2.47
C THR A 35 -21.96 32.73 -1.27
N GLU A 36 -23.06 32.03 -1.49
CA GLU A 36 -23.79 31.29 -0.45
C GLU A 36 -22.94 30.18 0.20
N ILE A 37 -22.14 29.46 -0.59
CA ILE A 37 -21.28 28.39 -0.08
C ILE A 37 -20.05 28.98 0.60
N GLN A 38 -19.49 30.08 0.06
CA GLN A 38 -18.41 30.80 0.73
C GLN A 38 -18.83 31.30 2.13
N HIS A 39 -20.07 31.81 2.26
CA HIS A 39 -20.60 32.23 3.55
C HIS A 39 -20.80 31.07 4.52
N TYR A 40 -21.20 29.89 4.02
CA TYR A 40 -21.30 28.69 4.82
C TYR A 40 -19.92 28.22 5.31
N ILE A 41 -18.93 28.12 4.42
CA ILE A 41 -17.54 27.77 4.76
C ILE A 41 -16.98 28.76 5.80
N SER A 42 -17.23 30.06 5.61
CA SER A 42 -16.79 31.09 6.55
C SER A 42 -17.42 30.93 7.94
N ARG A 43 -18.71 30.58 8.02
CA ARG A 43 -19.38 30.28 9.30
C ARG A 43 -18.89 28.98 9.93
N SER A 44 -18.60 27.97 9.13
CA SER A 44 -18.01 26.71 9.61
C SER A 44 -16.56 26.87 10.07
N ALA A 45 -15.82 27.84 9.54
CA ALA A 45 -14.48 28.19 10.01
C ALA A 45 -14.50 28.90 11.37
N GLU A 46 -15.61 29.55 11.73
CA GLU A 46 -15.80 30.20 13.03
C GLU A 46 -16.23 29.21 14.13
N THR A 47 -16.69 28.01 13.78
CA THR A 47 -16.93 26.95 14.76
C THR A 47 -15.61 26.43 15.33
N PRO A 48 -15.46 26.34 16.66
CA PRO A 48 -14.24 25.82 17.27
C PRO A 48 -14.02 24.36 16.86
N ILE A 49 -12.79 24.05 16.45
CA ILE A 49 -12.38 22.69 16.05
C ILE A 49 -12.72 21.72 17.18
N THR A 50 -13.53 20.73 16.87
CA THR A 50 -13.90 19.69 17.83
C THR A 50 -12.69 18.80 18.09
N SER A 51 -12.52 18.27 19.31
CA SER A 51 -11.40 17.36 19.63
C SER A 51 -11.31 16.16 18.68
N LEU A 52 -12.45 15.70 18.16
CA LEU A 52 -12.53 14.63 17.15
C LEU A 52 -11.88 15.06 15.81
N GLU A 53 -12.18 16.28 15.34
CA GLU A 53 -11.63 16.84 14.11
C GLU A 53 -10.12 17.05 14.23
N ALA A 54 -9.65 17.54 15.38
CA ALA A 54 -8.22 17.70 15.64
C ALA A 54 -7.46 16.36 15.60
N VAL A 55 -8.04 15.31 16.21
CA VAL A 55 -7.49 13.94 16.15
C VAL A 55 -7.53 13.41 14.72
N GLY A 56 -8.65 13.63 14.01
CA GLY A 56 -8.81 13.26 12.61
C GLY A 56 -7.77 13.89 11.70
N LEU A 57 -7.51 15.19 11.87
CA LEU A 57 -6.50 15.93 11.13
C LEU A 57 -5.10 15.38 11.42
N GLY A 58 -4.77 15.12 12.69
CA GLY A 58 -3.50 14.49 13.06
C GLY A 58 -3.30 13.10 12.43
N LEU A 59 -4.34 12.26 12.45
CA LEU A 59 -4.34 10.95 11.80
C LEU A 59 -4.23 11.05 10.28
N GLY A 60 -4.90 12.03 9.67
CA GLY A 60 -4.83 12.33 8.24
C GLY A 60 -3.41 12.68 7.81
N ILE A 61 -2.73 13.58 8.55
CA ILE A 61 -1.32 13.92 8.30
C ILE A 61 -0.43 12.68 8.43
N LEU A 62 -0.63 11.87 9.48
CA LEU A 62 0.15 10.64 9.68
C LEU A 62 -0.04 9.65 8.52
N LEU A 63 -1.28 9.45 8.06
CA LEU A 63 -1.60 8.60 6.91
C LEU A 63 -0.97 9.14 5.63
N LEU A 64 -0.98 10.45 5.42
CA LEU A 64 -0.33 11.08 4.26
C LEU A 64 1.18 10.83 4.26
N LEU A 65 1.84 10.95 5.43
CA LEU A 65 3.26 10.61 5.57
C LEU A 65 3.53 9.13 5.30
N LEU A 66 2.70 8.23 5.83
CA LEU A 66 2.81 6.79 5.55
C LEU A 66 2.59 6.48 4.07
N MET A 67 1.67 7.18 3.39
CA MET A 67 1.43 7.04 1.97
C MET A 67 2.63 7.49 1.14
N LEU A 68 3.27 8.61 1.51
CA LEU A 68 4.52 9.06 0.86
C LEU A 68 5.63 8.01 1.01
N ILE A 69 5.80 7.44 2.22
CA ILE A 69 6.76 6.36 2.48
C ILE A 69 6.40 5.12 1.64
N ALA A 70 5.12 4.80 1.52
CA ALA A 70 4.63 3.69 0.72
C ALA A 70 4.94 3.91 -0.77
N TRP A 71 4.69 5.09 -1.33
CA TRP A 71 5.05 5.42 -2.72
C TRP A 71 6.54 5.26 -2.99
N VAL A 72 7.40 5.80 -2.12
CA VAL A 72 8.87 5.64 -2.24
C VAL A 72 9.27 4.16 -2.11
N GLY A 73 8.65 3.43 -1.19
CA GLY A 73 8.88 2.01 -1.00
C GLY A 73 8.43 1.17 -2.21
N LEU A 74 7.28 1.46 -2.81
CA LEU A 74 6.81 0.83 -4.04
C LEU A 74 7.79 1.11 -5.19
N TRP A 75 8.34 2.32 -5.25
CA TRP A 75 9.32 2.68 -6.28
C TRP A 75 10.61 1.86 -6.16
N ARG A 76 11.02 1.56 -4.92
CA ARG A 76 12.16 0.70 -4.58
C ARG A 76 11.83 -0.81 -4.58
N LEU A 77 10.60 -1.19 -4.92
CA LEU A 77 10.11 -2.58 -4.86
C LEU A 77 10.30 -3.20 -3.46
N TRP A 78 10.10 -2.41 -2.41
CA TRP A 78 10.14 -2.89 -1.03
C TRP A 78 8.88 -3.69 -0.67
N LYS A 79 9.06 -4.91 -0.14
CA LYS A 79 7.96 -5.76 0.31
C LYS A 79 7.01 -5.11 1.33
N PRO A 80 7.51 -4.47 2.41
CA PRO A 80 6.60 -3.89 3.40
C PRO A 80 5.81 -2.71 2.84
N ALA A 81 6.30 -2.08 1.76
CA ALA A 81 5.60 -0.96 1.13
C ALA A 81 4.23 -1.37 0.57
N ARG A 82 4.07 -2.64 0.16
CA ARG A 82 2.78 -3.18 -0.27
C ARG A 82 1.76 -3.16 0.86
N LEU A 83 2.17 -3.66 2.01
CA LEU A 83 1.32 -3.75 3.19
C LEU A 83 1.02 -2.34 3.71
N LEU A 84 2.02 -1.45 3.75
CA LEU A 84 1.82 -0.05 4.12
C LEU A 84 0.79 0.65 3.23
N TYR A 85 0.90 0.50 1.91
CA TYR A 85 -0.03 1.12 0.95
C TYR A 85 -1.46 0.60 1.15
N THR A 86 -1.62 -0.73 1.27
CA THR A 86 -2.92 -1.34 1.54
C THR A 86 -3.52 -0.86 2.87
N LEU A 87 -2.71 -0.79 3.93
CA LEU A 87 -3.17 -0.27 5.22
C LEU A 87 -3.56 1.21 5.13
N CYS A 88 -2.81 2.02 4.39
CA CYS A 88 -3.16 3.43 4.20
C CYS A 88 -4.53 3.58 3.55
N TRP A 89 -4.84 2.77 2.54
CA TRP A 89 -6.17 2.76 1.92
C TRP A 89 -7.26 2.20 2.84
N LEU A 90 -6.96 1.10 3.53
CA LEU A 90 -7.90 0.43 4.43
C LEU A 90 -8.30 1.31 5.62
N PHE A 91 -7.35 2.08 6.18
CA PHE A 91 -7.62 3.02 7.27
C PHE A 91 -8.03 4.41 6.76
N GLY A 92 -7.53 4.83 5.61
CA GLY A 92 -7.81 6.13 5.01
C GLY A 92 -9.28 6.27 4.61
N VAL A 93 -9.87 5.29 3.92
CA VAL A 93 -11.26 5.39 3.46
C VAL A 93 -12.26 5.51 4.63
N PRO A 94 -12.24 4.67 5.68
CA PRO A 94 -13.13 4.82 6.82
C PRO A 94 -12.86 6.11 7.60
N LEU A 95 -11.58 6.49 7.77
CA LEU A 95 -11.24 7.73 8.45
C LEU A 95 -11.82 8.93 7.71
N PHE A 96 -11.75 8.92 6.38
CA PHE A 96 -12.33 9.95 5.54
C PHE A 96 -13.85 10.01 5.72
N LEU A 97 -14.56 8.87 5.59
CA LEU A 97 -16.01 8.79 5.81
C LEU A 97 -16.46 9.27 7.20
N LEU A 98 -15.63 9.06 8.23
CA LEU A 98 -15.92 9.49 9.60
C LEU A 98 -15.68 10.99 9.82
N LEU A 99 -14.78 11.60 9.05
CA LEU A 99 -14.44 13.02 9.13
C LEU A 99 -15.20 13.89 8.12
N ASP A 100 -15.85 13.29 7.12
CA ASP A 100 -16.55 13.94 6.01
C ASP A 100 -17.88 14.60 6.41
N SER A 101 -18.08 14.97 7.68
CA SER A 101 -19.30 15.69 8.07
C SER A 101 -19.34 17.14 7.55
N ALA A 102 -18.25 17.65 6.94
CA ALA A 102 -18.16 19.06 6.55
C ALA A 102 -17.23 19.39 5.36
N VAL A 103 -16.70 18.42 4.61
CA VAL A 103 -15.77 18.73 3.51
C VAL A 103 -16.54 18.93 2.21
N TYR A 104 -16.52 20.16 1.70
CA TYR A 104 -17.13 20.52 0.43
C TYR A 104 -16.15 20.25 -0.71
N TYR A 105 -16.44 19.25 -1.55
CA TYR A 105 -15.65 19.02 -2.75
C TYR A 105 -16.23 19.80 -3.92
N THR A 106 -15.34 20.37 -4.73
CA THR A 106 -15.74 20.87 -6.04
C THR A 106 -16.11 19.70 -6.95
N PRO A 107 -17.04 19.83 -7.91
CA PRO A 107 -17.39 18.73 -8.81
C PRO A 107 -16.17 18.17 -9.56
N LEU A 108 -15.19 19.02 -9.86
CA LEU A 108 -13.95 18.64 -10.51
C LEU A 108 -13.01 17.90 -9.55
N GLY A 109 -12.86 18.37 -8.32
CA GLY A 109 -12.09 17.68 -7.27
C GLY A 109 -12.67 16.30 -6.97
N ALA A 110 -14.00 16.19 -6.87
CA ALA A 110 -14.70 14.92 -6.70
C ALA A 110 -14.44 13.94 -7.87
N ALA A 111 -14.51 14.40 -9.12
CA ALA A 111 -14.19 13.55 -10.26
C ALA A 111 -12.72 13.08 -10.24
N LEU A 112 -11.79 13.98 -9.93
CA LEU A 112 -10.36 13.65 -9.85
C LEU A 112 -10.06 12.66 -8.72
N SER A 113 -10.74 12.79 -7.58
CA SER A 113 -10.61 11.85 -6.46
C SER A 113 -11.16 10.47 -6.81
N GLU A 114 -12.26 10.37 -7.54
CA GLU A 114 -12.77 9.10 -8.08
C GLU A 114 -11.75 8.43 -9.01
N TYR A 115 -11.14 9.18 -9.92
CA TYR A 115 -10.06 8.64 -10.77
C TYR A 115 -8.84 8.21 -9.96
N ALA A 116 -8.49 8.94 -8.90
CA ALA A 116 -7.42 8.54 -7.99
C ALA A 116 -7.75 7.21 -7.29
N ILE A 117 -8.98 7.03 -6.79
CA ILE A 117 -9.46 5.77 -6.18
C ILE A 117 -9.39 4.61 -7.19
N LEU A 118 -9.83 4.84 -8.43
CA LEU A 118 -9.74 3.84 -9.49
C LEU A 118 -8.28 3.47 -9.79
N SER A 119 -7.40 4.46 -9.86
CA SER A 119 -5.97 4.25 -10.08
C SER A 119 -5.33 3.46 -8.95
N ALA A 120 -5.69 3.75 -7.70
CA ALA A 120 -5.23 3.03 -6.52
C ALA A 120 -5.71 1.58 -6.50
N GLY A 121 -6.99 1.34 -6.83
CA GLY A 121 -7.52 -0.01 -7.00
C GLY A 121 -6.77 -0.79 -8.07
N MET A 122 -6.39 -0.15 -9.17
CA MET A 122 -5.56 -0.76 -10.22
C MET A 122 -4.14 -1.05 -9.73
N ILE A 123 -3.52 -0.15 -8.94
CA ILE A 123 -2.21 -0.39 -8.29
C ILE A 123 -2.30 -1.60 -7.36
N LEU A 124 -3.30 -1.66 -6.47
CA LEU A 124 -3.54 -2.79 -5.58
C LEU A 124 -3.75 -4.10 -6.34
N GLY A 125 -4.58 -4.07 -7.39
CA GLY A 125 -4.79 -5.21 -8.28
C GLY A 125 -3.49 -5.70 -8.91
N LEU A 126 -2.68 -4.80 -9.47
CA LEU A 126 -1.36 -5.14 -10.00
C LEU A 126 -0.40 -5.66 -8.93
N LEU A 127 -0.47 -5.13 -7.72
CA LEU A 127 0.44 -5.50 -6.63
C LEU A 127 0.21 -6.93 -6.16
N TYR A 128 -1.06 -7.35 -6.05
CA TYR A 128 -1.45 -8.66 -5.53
C TYR A 128 -1.65 -9.71 -6.62
N PHE A 129 -2.24 -9.36 -7.77
CA PHE A 129 -2.56 -10.33 -8.84
C PHE A 129 -1.53 -10.43 -9.96
N SER A 130 -0.60 -9.49 -10.08
CA SER A 130 0.44 -9.58 -11.12
C SER A 130 1.61 -10.48 -10.69
N ASP A 131 2.22 -11.16 -11.65
CA ASP A 131 3.54 -11.81 -11.59
C ASP A 131 4.65 -10.95 -10.94
N LEU A 132 4.44 -9.64 -10.80
CA LEU A 132 5.31 -8.80 -10.00
C LEU A 132 5.39 -9.24 -8.53
N SER A 133 4.39 -9.95 -7.98
CA SER A 133 4.46 -10.51 -6.62
C SER A 133 5.62 -11.50 -6.43
N SER A 134 5.97 -12.26 -7.47
CA SER A 134 7.09 -13.22 -7.41
C SER A 134 8.47 -12.53 -7.29
N ASN A 135 8.63 -11.34 -7.87
CA ASN A 135 9.86 -10.52 -7.74
C ASN A 135 10.05 -9.95 -6.32
N PHE A 136 9.02 -10.05 -5.48
CA PHE A 136 9.06 -9.71 -4.07
C PHE A 136 9.14 -10.97 -3.21
N SER A 137 9.43 -12.15 -3.77
CA SER A 137 9.78 -13.33 -2.98
C SER A 137 11.27 -13.28 -2.62
N ILE A 138 11.62 -13.60 -1.37
CA ILE A 138 13.01 -13.74 -0.94
C ILE A 138 13.52 -14.94 -1.75
N ALA A 139 14.70 -14.83 -2.36
CA ALA A 139 15.45 -16.01 -2.73
C ALA A 139 15.54 -16.83 -1.44
N GLU A 140 14.73 -17.89 -1.36
CA GLU A 140 14.73 -18.83 -0.25
C GLU A 140 16.19 -19.08 0.09
N PRO A 141 16.65 -18.75 1.31
CA PRO A 141 18.05 -18.92 1.65
C PRO A 141 18.35 -20.36 1.32
N ALA A 142 19.13 -20.55 0.25
CA ALA A 142 19.40 -21.84 -0.35
C ALA A 142 19.68 -22.76 0.83
N THR A 143 18.78 -23.71 1.04
CA THR A 143 18.89 -24.73 2.07
C THR A 143 20.33 -25.13 2.07
N ALA A 144 21.06 -24.74 3.12
CA ALA A 144 22.44 -25.14 3.26
C ALA A 144 22.42 -26.65 3.03
N PRO A 145 23.18 -27.16 2.05
CA PRO A 145 23.19 -28.59 1.79
C PRO A 145 23.46 -29.24 3.14
N ASN A 146 22.51 -30.06 3.59
CA ASN A 146 22.63 -30.81 4.82
C ASN A 146 23.67 -31.91 4.59
N ASP A 147 24.90 -31.48 4.37
CA ASP A 147 26.07 -32.30 4.20
C ASP A 147 26.61 -32.57 5.60
N GLY A 148 25.96 -33.49 6.31
CA GLY A 148 26.64 -34.22 7.38
C GLY A 148 25.76 -34.85 8.45
N PRO A 149 26.16 -36.00 9.02
CA PRO A 149 26.95 -37.09 8.47
C PRO A 149 26.08 -38.34 8.27
N ALA A 150 26.49 -39.20 7.34
CA ALA A 150 26.02 -40.56 7.24
C ALA A 150 26.00 -41.21 8.64
N ALA A 151 24.80 -41.47 9.16
CA ALA A 151 24.63 -42.34 10.30
C ALA A 151 25.17 -43.71 9.91
N SER A 152 26.37 -44.04 10.40
CA SER A 152 26.91 -45.40 10.37
C SER A 152 26.06 -46.27 11.30
N HIS A 153 24.88 -46.67 10.82
CA HIS A 153 24.19 -47.85 11.33
C HIS A 153 24.91 -49.09 10.80
N ASP A 154 26.13 -49.30 11.25
CA ASP A 154 26.82 -50.58 11.16
C ASP A 154 26.44 -51.36 12.42
N ASN A 155 25.21 -51.89 12.40
CA ASN A 155 24.69 -52.76 13.43
C ASN A 155 24.06 -53.99 12.76
N LEU A 156 24.42 -55.14 13.33
CA LEU A 156 23.79 -56.45 13.23
C LEU A 156 24.23 -57.43 12.11
N ASN A 157 25.09 -58.35 12.57
CA ASN A 157 24.69 -59.75 12.79
C ASN A 157 24.55 -60.65 11.55
N ALA A 158 25.57 -61.48 11.32
CA ALA A 158 25.40 -62.78 10.66
C ALA A 158 26.14 -63.87 11.48
N PRO A 159 25.39 -64.76 12.16
CA PRO A 159 25.95 -65.90 12.86
C PRO A 159 26.13 -67.10 11.92
N GLY A 160 27.24 -67.82 12.08
CA GLY A 160 27.35 -69.24 11.72
C GLY A 160 27.87 -69.55 10.32
N ARG A 161 29.12 -70.04 10.24
CA ARG A 161 29.50 -71.04 9.24
C ARG A 161 30.36 -72.14 9.89
N PRO A 162 30.06 -73.43 9.63
CA PRO A 162 30.62 -74.55 10.37
C PRO A 162 32.02 -74.94 9.91
N LEU A 163 32.75 -75.55 10.84
CA LEU A 163 34.04 -76.20 10.67
C LEU A 163 33.95 -77.34 9.64
N SER A 164 34.80 -77.34 8.61
CA SER A 164 35.11 -78.55 7.84
C SER A 164 36.50 -79.04 8.21
N VAL A 165 36.52 -80.19 8.88
CA VAL A 165 37.70 -81.03 9.10
C VAL A 165 37.96 -81.81 7.83
N SER A 166 39.19 -81.79 7.32
CA SER A 166 39.79 -82.85 6.49
C SER A 166 41.30 -82.77 6.61
#